data_AF-S3HDF3-F1
#
_entry.id   AF-S3HDF3-F1
#
_cell.length_a   1.000
_cell.length_b   1.000
_cell.length_c   1.000
_cell.angle_alpha   90.00
_cell.angle_beta   90.00
_cell.angle_gamma   90.00
#
_symmetry.space_group_name_H-M   'P 1'
#
loop_
_entity.id
_entity.type
_entity.pdbx_description
1 polymer ?
#
loop_
_entity_poly.entity_id
_entity_poly.type
_entity_poly.pdbx_seq_one_letter_code
_entity_poly.pdbx_strand_id
1 'polypeptide(L)'
;MNTANLQLEGLIMAVAALSSTLVAKGAVTHQDIAAALGRAEKAVEDDDDHELSDSNRAATLFPIRVLVLANEAAQRGRDFTFSDYAELVGKLT
;
A
#
# COMPACT_ATOMS: atom_id res chain seq x y z
N MET A 1 -13.25 6.42 -13.56
CA MET A 1 -12.28 5.38 -13.18
C MET A 1 -12.07 4.49 -14.41
N ASN A 2 -10.83 4.27 -14.85
CA ASN A 2 -10.56 3.39 -16.00
C ASN A 2 -10.31 1.95 -15.53
N THR A 3 -10.32 0.97 -16.44
CA THR A 3 -10.12 -0.45 -16.11
C THR A 3 -8.78 -0.71 -15.43
N ALA A 4 -7.73 0.04 -15.80
CA ALA A 4 -6.41 -0.08 -15.17
C ALA A 4 -6.45 0.27 -13.67
N ASN A 5 -7.17 1.32 -13.28
CA ASN A 5 -7.34 1.71 -11.88
C ASN A 5 -8.10 0.64 -11.09
N LEU A 6 -9.13 0.02 -11.68
CA LEU A 6 -9.89 -1.08 -11.06
C LEU A 6 -9.03 -2.34 -10.88
N GLN A 7 -8.20 -2.67 -11.85
CA GLN A 7 -7.26 -3.79 -11.76
C GLN A 7 -6.24 -3.58 -10.66
N LEU A 8 -5.72 -2.35 -10.55
CA LEU A 8 -4.78 -1.97 -9.50
C LEU A 8 -5.44 -2.00 -8.12
N GLU A 9 -6.66 -1.49 -7.97
CA GLU A 9 -7.47 -1.61 -6.75
C GLU A 9 -7.61 -3.08 -6.32
N GLY A 10 -8.05 -3.95 -7.22
CA GLY A 10 -8.18 -5.38 -6.93
C GLY A 10 -6.85 -6.03 -6.52
N LEU A 11 -5.76 -5.68 -7.19
CA LEU A 11 -4.42 -6.18 -6.85
C LEU A 11 -3.97 -5.72 -5.47
N ILE A 12 -4.14 -4.44 -5.13
CA ILE A 12 -3.79 -3.89 -3.82
C ILE A 12 -4.55 -4.62 -2.71
N MET A 13 -5.87 -4.80 -2.88
CA MET A 13 -6.68 -5.48 -1.89
C MET A 13 -6.32 -6.98 -1.76
N ALA A 14 -5.97 -7.64 -2.86
CA ALA A 14 -5.48 -9.01 -2.82
C ALA A 14 -4.15 -9.13 -2.05
N VAL A 15 -3.22 -8.20 -2.27
CA VAL A 15 -1.94 -8.15 -1.53
C VAL A 15 -2.16 -7.87 -0.04
N ALA A 16 -3.07 -6.97 0.31
CA ALA A 16 -3.44 -6.72 1.70
C ALA A 16 -3.97 -8.00 2.38
N ALA A 17 -4.91 -8.70 1.74
CA ALA A 17 -5.48 -9.94 2.27
C ALA A 17 -4.43 -11.06 2.42
N LEU A 18 -3.53 -11.21 1.45
CA LEU A 18 -2.41 -12.15 1.54
C LEU A 18 -1.47 -11.80 2.69
N SER A 19 -1.14 -10.52 2.87
CA SER A 19 -0.28 -10.05 3.96
C SER A 19 -0.90 -10.36 5.33
N SER A 20 -2.18 -10.05 5.53
CA SER A 20 -2.90 -10.40 6.75
C SER A 20 -2.94 -11.92 7.00
N THR A 21 -3.10 -12.72 5.94
CA THR A 21 -3.08 -14.19 6.02
C THR A 21 -1.71 -14.72 6.46
N LEU A 22 -0.62 -14.16 5.94
CA LEU A 22 0.74 -14.54 6.31
C LEU A 22 1.03 -14.19 7.78
N VAL A 23 0.57 -13.03 8.24
CA VAL A 23 0.69 -12.63 9.65
C VAL A 23 -0.13 -13.55 10.56
N ALA A 24 -1.38 -13.84 10.20
CA ALA A 24 -2.24 -14.74 10.99
C ALA A 24 -1.67 -16.16 11.10
N LYS A 25 -0.91 -16.62 10.09
CA LYS A 25 -0.20 -17.90 10.10
C LYS A 25 1.14 -17.85 10.85
N GLY A 26 1.57 -16.69 11.34
CA GLY A 26 2.86 -16.50 12.00
C GLY A 26 4.07 -16.61 11.08
N ALA A 27 3.88 -16.50 9.76
CA ALA A 27 4.96 -16.58 8.78
C ALA A 27 5.81 -15.28 8.75
N VAL A 28 5.18 -14.15 9.06
CA VAL A 28 5.77 -12.82 9.16
C VAL A 28 5.04 -12.02 10.25
N THR A 29 5.66 -10.95 10.73
CA THR A 29 5.04 -9.99 11.65
C THR A 29 4.51 -8.76 10.91
N HIS A 30 3.62 -7.99 11.55
CA HIS A 30 3.23 -6.68 11.03
C HIS A 30 4.44 -5.73 10.85
N GLN A 31 5.48 -5.88 11.68
CA GLN A 31 6.72 -5.11 11.53
C GLN A 31 7.52 -5.53 10.29
N ASP A 32 7.56 -6.83 9.95
CA ASP A 32 8.22 -7.31 8.73
C ASP A 32 7.56 -6.74 7.48
N ILE A 33 6.22 -6.72 7.45
CA ILE A 33 5.44 -6.11 6.36
C ILE A 33 5.70 -4.61 6.30
N ALA A 34 5.64 -3.89 7.42
CA ALA A 34 5.91 -2.46 7.46
C ALA A 34 7.32 -2.12 6.96
N ALA A 35 8.33 -2.91 7.36
CA ALA A 35 9.70 -2.74 6.90
C ALA A 35 9.85 -3.03 5.40
N ALA A 36 9.15 -4.04 4.87
CA ALA A 36 9.15 -4.34 3.44
C ALA A 36 8.52 -3.21 2.61
N LEU A 37 7.38 -2.67 3.05
CA LEU A 37 6.71 -1.55 2.40
C LEU A 37 7.53 -0.27 2.49
N GLY A 38 8.18 0.02 3.62
CA GLY A 38 9.07 1.17 3.76
C GLY A 38 10.30 1.10 2.84
N ARG A 39 10.83 -0.10 2.58
CA ARG A 39 11.88 -0.28 1.55
C ARG A 39 11.36 -0.02 0.14
N ALA A 40 10.12 -0.41 -0.16
CA ALA A 40 9.50 -0.17 -1.46
C ALA A 40 9.22 1.33 -1.68
N GLU A 41 8.70 2.03 -0.67
CA GLU A 41 8.49 3.49 -0.72
C GLU A 41 9.82 4.21 -0.97
N LYS A 42 10.85 3.89 -0.18
CA LYS A 42 12.18 4.47 -0.36
C LYS A 42 12.77 4.20 -1.74
N ALA A 43 12.58 3.00 -2.30
CA ALA A 43 13.06 2.69 -3.65
C ALA A 43 12.39 3.55 -4.73
N VAL A 44 11.12 3.94 -4.54
CA VAL A 44 10.41 4.86 -5.46
C VAL A 44 10.84 6.31 -5.25
N GLU A 45 11.17 6.69 -4.02
CA GLU A 45 11.69 8.02 -3.69
C GLU A 45 13.12 8.23 -4.23
N ASP A 46 13.98 7.22 -4.07
CA ASP A 46 15.38 7.22 -4.50
C ASP A 46 15.53 6.96 -6.02
N ASP A 47 14.47 6.56 -6.73
CA ASP A 47 14.46 6.41 -8.19
C ASP A 47 14.46 7.81 -8.85
N ASP A 48 15.67 8.33 -9.04
CA ASP A 48 15.98 9.58 -9.76
C ASP A 48 16.17 9.35 -11.27
N ASP A 49 16.30 8.10 -11.73
CA ASP A 49 16.69 7.78 -13.11
C ASP A 49 15.61 8.08 -14.16
N HIS A 50 14.36 8.33 -13.74
CA HIS A 50 13.21 8.45 -14.65
C HIS A 50 12.57 9.84 -14.77
N GLU A 51 13.13 10.91 -14.17
CA GLU A 51 12.53 12.28 -14.16
C GLU A 51 10.99 12.25 -13.97
N LEU A 52 10.49 11.36 -13.09
CA LEU A 52 9.06 11.28 -12.86
C LEU A 52 8.58 12.61 -12.28
N SER A 53 7.54 13.18 -12.91
CA SER A 53 6.85 14.31 -12.32
C SER A 53 6.31 13.95 -10.93
N ASP A 54 6.12 14.95 -10.07
CA ASP A 54 5.59 14.74 -8.71
C ASP A 54 4.26 13.96 -8.73
N SER A 55 3.43 14.18 -9.75
CA SER A 55 2.16 13.46 -9.93
C SER A 55 2.38 11.97 -10.24
N ASN A 56 3.33 11.64 -11.13
CA ASN A 56 3.64 10.24 -11.44
C ASN A 56 4.29 9.53 -10.25
N ARG A 57 5.14 10.24 -9.49
CA ARG A 57 5.73 9.72 -8.26
C ARG A 57 4.63 9.46 -7.21
N ALA A 58 3.72 10.40 -7.01
CA ALA A 58 2.58 10.23 -6.11
C ALA A 58 1.68 9.05 -6.51
N ALA A 59 1.41 8.89 -7.82
CA ALA A 59 0.64 7.75 -8.34
C ALA A 59 1.34 6.40 -8.08
N THR A 60 2.67 6.37 -8.14
CA THR A 60 3.48 5.17 -7.86
C THR A 60 3.54 4.84 -6.36
N LEU A 61 3.59 5.86 -5.51
CA LEU A 61 3.60 5.73 -4.05
C LEU A 61 2.23 5.34 -3.49
N PHE A 62 1.14 5.72 -4.16
CA PHE A 62 -0.21 5.52 -3.67
C PHE A 62 -0.55 4.06 -3.29
N PRO A 63 -0.29 3.03 -4.12
CA PRO A 63 -0.49 1.63 -3.75
C PRO A 63 0.27 1.21 -2.49
N ILE A 64 1.50 1.69 -2.32
CA ILE A 64 2.35 1.35 -1.17
C ILE A 64 1.75 1.94 0.10
N ARG A 65 1.30 3.20 0.04
CA ARG A 65 0.65 3.88 1.17
C ARG A 65 -0.67 3.23 1.58
N VAL A 66 -1.47 2.77 0.62
CA VAL A 66 -2.67 1.97 0.91
C VAL A 66 -2.30 0.69 1.68
N LEU A 67 -1.28 -0.03 1.24
CA LEU A 67 -0.84 -1.27 1.91
C LEU A 67 -0.28 -1.01 3.31
N VAL A 68 0.39 0.13 3.54
CA VAL A 68 0.84 0.55 4.88
C VAL A 68 -0.35 0.73 5.81
N LEU A 69 -1.36 1.49 5.38
CA LEU A 69 -2.58 1.69 6.17
C LEU A 69 -3.36 0.39 6.38
N ALA A 70 -3.39 -0.50 5.38
CA ALA A 70 -4.01 -1.81 5.51
C ALA A 70 -3.31 -2.66 6.56
N ASN A 71 -1.98 -2.70 6.56
CA ASN A 71 -1.20 -3.41 7.57
C ASN A 71 -1.44 -2.84 8.99
N GLU A 72 -1.49 -1.52 9.14
CA GLU A 72 -1.80 -0.89 10.42
C GLU A 72 -3.24 -1.13 10.89
N ALA A 73 -4.21 -1.14 9.97
CA ALA A 73 -5.59 -1.44 10.28
C ALA A 73 -5.73 -2.88 10.77
N ALA A 74 -5.13 -3.83 10.04
CA ALA A 74 -5.10 -5.24 10.40
C ALA A 74 -4.46 -5.47 11.77
N GLN A 75 -3.34 -4.78 12.07
CA GLN A 75 -2.70 -4.82 13.39
C GLN A 75 -3.64 -4.36 14.53
N ARG A 76 -4.57 -3.45 14.23
CA ARG A 76 -5.59 -2.96 15.16
C ARG A 76 -6.89 -3.77 15.10
N GLY A 77 -6.93 -4.89 14.36
CA GLY A 77 -8.11 -5.74 14.18
C GLY A 77 -9.22 -5.08 13.37
N ARG A 78 -8.88 -4.20 12.42
CA ARG A 78 -9.82 -3.50 11.54
C ARG A 78 -9.51 -3.80 10.08
N ASP A 79 -10.56 -3.89 9.28
CA ASP A 79 -10.48 -3.98 7.83
C ASP A 79 -11.35 -2.88 7.19
N PHE A 80 -10.90 -2.34 6.07
CA PHE A 80 -11.61 -1.29 5.33
C PHE A 80 -11.69 -1.62 3.84
N THR A 81 -12.55 -0.89 3.12
CA THR A 81 -12.60 -0.96 1.66
C THR A 81 -11.43 -0.19 1.04
N PHE A 82 -11.15 -0.44 -0.24
CA PHE A 82 -10.16 0.35 -0.97
C PHE A 82 -10.49 1.85 -0.94
N SER A 83 -11.76 2.22 -1.13
CA SER A 83 -12.21 3.62 -1.09
C SER A 83 -11.90 4.29 0.24
N ASP A 84 -12.09 3.59 1.35
CA ASP A 84 -11.76 4.11 2.69
C ASP A 84 -10.25 4.35 2.83
N TYR A 85 -9.41 3.39 2.39
CA TYR A 85 -7.96 3.57 2.39
C TYR A 85 -7.52 4.72 1.49
N ALA A 86 -8.11 4.84 0.29
CA ALA A 86 -7.82 5.92 -0.64
C ALA A 86 -8.12 7.29 -0.03
N GLU A 87 -9.24 7.42 0.68
CA GLU A 87 -9.61 8.63 1.41
C GLU A 87 -8.59 8.94 2.52
N LEU A 88 -8.16 7.92 3.27
CA LEU A 88 -7.14 8.10 4.32
C LEU A 88 -5.79 8.55 3.75
N VAL A 89 -5.35 7.97 2.62
CA VAL A 89 -4.13 8.41 1.94
C VAL A 89 -4.23 9.87 1.53
N GLY A 90 -5.37 10.29 0.96
CA GLY A 90 -5.59 11.68 0.54
C GLY A 90 -5.64 12.70 1.68
N LYS A 91 -5.79 12.27 2.94
CA LYS A 91 -5.72 13.14 4.14
C LYS A 91 -4.30 13.27 4.70
N LEU A 92 -3.37 12.41 4.28
CA LEU A 92 -1.98 12.37 4.76
C LEU A 92 -1.01 13.15 3.85
N THR A 93 -1.41 13.42 2.60
CA THR A 93 -0.72 14.25 1.62
C THR A 93 -1.24 15.68 1.63
#